data_AF-A0A229SC33-F1
#
_entry.id   AF-A0A229SC33-F1
#
_cell.length_a   1.000
_cell.length_b   1.000
_cell.length_c   1.000
_cell.angle_alpha   90.00
_cell.angle_beta   90.00
_cell.angle_gamma   90.00
#
_symmetry.space_group_name_H-M   'P 1'
#
loop_
_entity.id
_entity.type
_entity.pdbx_description
1 polymer ?
#
loop_
_entity_poly.entity_id
_entity_poly.type
_entity_poly.pdbx_seq_one_letter_code
_entity_poly.pdbx_strand_id
1 'polypeptide(L)'
;MSEQKPETIPSGWDLRVNRTHAGQPSEWVVGAEHDGIGYTAEATIAATSTEPGPDIATWAAETLGVVEVVFVKTSNPEVWLIEIVY
;
A
#
# COMPACT_ATOMS: atom_id res chain seq x y z
N MET A 1 3.58 -28.08 -13.57
CA MET A 1 2.59 -27.01 -13.83
C MET A 1 3.30 -25.71 -13.52
N SER A 2 3.47 -24.83 -14.49
CA SER A 2 4.05 -23.51 -14.23
C SER A 2 2.97 -22.67 -13.56
N GLU A 3 3.18 -22.24 -12.32
CA GLU A 3 2.32 -21.24 -11.67
C GLU A 3 2.36 -19.97 -12.51
N GLN A 4 1.25 -19.66 -13.16
CA GLN A 4 1.07 -18.39 -13.84
C GLN A 4 0.99 -17.35 -12.73
N LYS A 5 2.05 -16.54 -12.58
CA LYS A 5 1.99 -15.40 -11.66
C LYS A 5 0.86 -14.48 -12.12
N PRO A 6 0.05 -13.94 -11.20
CA PRO A 6 -0.98 -12.97 -11.57
C PRO A 6 -0.35 -11.83 -12.36
N GLU A 7 -1.01 -11.39 -13.43
CA GLU A 7 -0.57 -10.21 -14.18
C GLU A 7 -0.90 -8.98 -13.33
N THR A 8 0.11 -8.19 -13.00
CA THR A 8 -0.02 -6.97 -12.20
C THR A 8 0.22 -5.72 -13.04
N ILE A 9 -0.56 -4.67 -12.78
CA ILE A 9 -0.36 -3.35 -13.42
C ILE A 9 0.06 -2.34 -12.35
N PRO A 10 1.14 -1.56 -12.58
CA PRO A 10 1.53 -0.48 -11.67
C PRO A 10 0.40 0.54 -11.54
N SER A 11 -0.01 0.79 -10.30
CA SER A 11 -0.95 1.86 -10.01
C SER A 11 -0.20 3.18 -9.73
N GLY A 12 -0.89 4.31 -9.79
CA GLY A 12 -0.36 5.59 -9.31
C GLY A 12 -0.35 5.74 -7.78
N TRP A 13 -0.68 4.66 -7.06
CA TRP A 13 -0.89 4.64 -5.61
C TRP A 13 0.30 4.01 -4.88
N ASP A 14 0.58 4.55 -3.69
CA ASP A 14 1.54 3.98 -2.76
C ASP A 14 0.87 3.68 -1.40
N LEU A 15 1.51 2.76 -0.68
CA LEU A 15 1.19 2.43 0.70
C LEU A 15 2.37 2.87 1.57
N ARG A 16 2.10 3.58 2.66
CA ARG A 16 3.11 4.02 3.63
C ARG A 16 2.79 3.52 5.02
N VAL A 17 3.82 3.18 5.80
CA VAL A 17 3.69 2.98 7.25
C VAL A 17 4.23 4.18 8.00
N ASN A 18 3.36 4.89 8.70
CA ASN A 18 3.75 5.91 9.64
C ASN A 18 4.20 5.25 10.95
N ARG A 19 5.25 5.79 11.56
CA ARG A 19 5.76 5.32 12.85
C ARG A 19 5.61 6.41 13.91
N THR A 20 5.32 5.97 15.13
CA THR A 20 5.38 6.82 16.32
C THR A 20 6.82 7.27 16.61
N HIS A 21 6.99 8.23 17.51
CA HIS A 21 8.30 8.67 17.99
C HIS A 21 9.14 7.55 18.63
N ALA A 22 8.52 6.45 19.05
CA ALA A 22 9.19 5.26 19.57
C ALA A 22 9.59 4.24 18.48
N GLY A 23 9.44 4.58 17.20
CA GLY A 23 9.75 3.72 16.05
C GLY A 23 8.76 2.57 15.83
N GLN A 24 7.66 2.53 16.59
CA GLN A 24 6.59 1.55 16.42
C GLN A 24 5.64 1.99 15.31
N PRO A 25 5.14 1.06 14.47
CA PRO A 25 4.13 1.40 13.46
C PRO A 25 2.89 1.97 14.16
N SER A 26 2.37 3.07 13.62
CA SER A 26 1.15 3.71 14.13
C SER A 26 -0.01 3.51 13.16
N GLU A 27 0.20 3.81 11.89
CA GLU A 27 -0.84 3.85 10.88
C GLU A 27 -0.31 3.43 9.52
N TRP A 28 -1.14 2.69 8.77
CA TRP A 28 -0.99 2.49 7.34
C TRP A 28 -1.74 3.59 6.61
N VAL A 29 -1.14 4.08 5.53
CA VAL A 29 -1.69 5.16 4.71
C VAL A 29 -1.67 4.72 3.26
N VAL A 30 -2.83 4.73 2.61
CA VAL A 30 -2.92 4.67 1.14
C VAL A 30 -2.97 6.11 0.63
N GLY A 31 -2.12 6.43 -0.33
CA GLY A 31 -2.12 7.75 -0.94
C GLY A 31 -1.56 7.77 -2.34
N ALA A 32 -1.66 8.94 -2.96
CA ALA A 32 -1.19 9.18 -4.32
C ALA A 32 -0.64 10.61 -4.44
N GLU A 33 0.27 10.80 -5.40
CA GLU A 33 0.75 12.12 -5.78
C GLU A 33 -0.26 12.78 -6.71
N HIS A 34 -0.74 13.99 -6.36
CA HIS A 34 -1.65 14.77 -7.19
C HIS A 34 -0.95 16.01 -7.76
N ASP A 35 -1.21 16.32 -9.03
CA ASP A 35 -0.58 17.46 -9.70
C ASP A 35 -0.95 18.79 -9.03
N GLY A 36 0.08 19.60 -8.74
CA GLY A 36 -0.07 20.88 -8.04
C GLY A 36 -0.40 20.81 -6.55
N ILE A 37 -0.63 19.61 -5.98
CA ILE A 37 -0.95 19.42 -4.54
C ILE A 37 0.16 18.63 -3.84
N GLY A 38 0.74 17.66 -4.54
CA GLY A 38 1.69 16.70 -3.98
C GLY A 38 0.99 15.47 -3.39
N TYR A 39 1.72 14.70 -2.58
CA TYR A 39 1.19 13.50 -1.94
C TYR A 39 0.00 13.80 -1.03
N THR A 40 -1.11 13.09 -1.27
CA THR A 40 -2.31 13.15 -0.44
C THR A 40 -2.63 11.79 0.14
N ALA A 41 -2.92 11.74 1.44
CA ALA A 41 -3.42 10.57 2.12
C ALA A 41 -4.92 10.43 1.86
N GLU A 42 -5.33 9.35 1.21
CA GLU A 42 -6.74 9.12 0.85
C GLU A 42 -7.45 8.23 1.87
N ALA A 43 -6.71 7.34 2.55
CA ALA A 43 -7.25 6.54 3.65
C ALA A 43 -6.15 6.15 4.65
N THR A 44 -6.57 5.94 5.91
CA THR A 44 -5.69 5.43 6.96
C THR A 44 -6.35 4.33 7.77
N ILE A 45 -5.52 3.43 8.32
CA ILE A 45 -5.93 2.43 9.30
C ILE A 45 -4.81 2.22 10.32
N ALA A 46 -5.14 1.83 11.55
CA ALA A 46 -4.14 1.54 12.57
C ALA A 46 -3.19 0.43 12.09
N ALA A 47 -1.89 0.65 12.26
CA ALA A 47 -0.87 -0.32 11.93
C ALA A 47 -0.51 -1.16 13.16
N THR A 48 -0.47 -2.48 12.97
CA THR A 48 -0.06 -3.46 14.00
C THR A 48 1.28 -4.11 13.66
N SER A 49 1.82 -3.83 12.47
CA SER A 49 3.05 -4.37 11.92
C SER A 49 3.79 -3.32 11.10
N THR A 50 5.08 -3.55 10.87
CA THR A 50 5.92 -2.70 10.00
C THR A 50 5.95 -3.17 8.55
N GLU A 51 5.35 -4.32 8.24
CA GLU A 51 5.21 -4.86 6.90
C GLU A 51 3.74 -5.19 6.62
N PRO A 52 3.23 -4.92 5.42
CA PRO A 52 1.83 -5.12 5.13
C PRO A 52 1.51 -6.61 5.03
N GLY A 53 0.51 -7.04 5.78
CA GLY A 53 -0.05 -8.39 5.74
C GLY A 53 -1.22 -8.51 4.75
N PRO A 54 -1.81 -9.71 4.64
CA PRO A 54 -3.00 -9.96 3.81
C PRO A 54 -4.21 -9.10 4.20
N ASP A 55 -4.33 -8.76 5.47
CA ASP A 55 -5.35 -7.85 6.01
C ASP A 55 -5.20 -6.43 5.45
N ILE A 56 -3.96 -5.93 5.39
CA ILE A 56 -3.65 -4.62 4.79
C ILE A 56 -3.87 -4.62 3.29
N ALA A 57 -3.55 -5.72 2.60
CA ALA A 57 -3.83 -5.87 1.17
C ALA A 57 -5.34 -5.84 0.89
N THR A 58 -6.13 -6.56 1.69
CA THR A 58 -7.60 -6.57 1.58
C THR A 58 -8.17 -5.18 1.79
N TRP A 59 -7.77 -4.50 2.88
CA TRP A 59 -8.22 -3.14 3.17
C TRP A 59 -7.85 -2.14 2.07
N ALA A 60 -6.63 -2.21 1.52
CA ALA A 60 -6.20 -1.34 0.43
C ALA A 60 -7.00 -1.61 -0.86
N ALA A 61 -7.28 -2.87 -1.19
CA ALA A 61 -8.10 -3.24 -2.34
C ALA A 61 -9.53 -2.68 -2.20
N GLU A 62 -10.14 -2.82 -1.01
CA GLU A 62 -11.46 -2.25 -0.70
C GLU A 62 -11.46 -0.72 -0.81
N THR A 63 -10.42 -0.05 -0.29
CA THR A 63 -10.25 1.40 -0.35
C THR A 63 -10.18 1.90 -1.80
N LEU A 64 -9.47 1.18 -2.66
CA LEU A 64 -9.28 1.54 -4.07
C LEU A 64 -10.41 1.04 -4.98
N GLY A 65 -11.33 0.22 -4.47
CA GLY A 65 -12.43 -0.36 -5.24
C GLY A 65 -11.96 -1.38 -6.29
N VAL A 66 -10.89 -2.14 -5.98
CA VAL A 66 -10.31 -3.17 -6.86
C VAL A 66 -10.42 -4.56 -6.24
N VAL A 67 -10.21 -5.61 -7.05
CA VAL A 67 -10.37 -7.00 -6.60
C VAL A 67 -9.24 -7.41 -5.65
N GLU A 68 -8.01 -7.13 -6.03
CA GLU A 68 -6.82 -7.55 -5.29
C GLU A 68 -5.66 -6.60 -5.59
N VAL A 69 -4.79 -6.41 -4.59
CA VAL A 69 -3.56 -5.65 -4.74
C VAL A 69 -2.38 -6.43 -4.18
N VAL A 70 -1.20 -6.17 -4.75
CA VAL A 70 0.08 -6.61 -4.20
C VAL A 70 0.96 -5.41 -3.88
N PHE A 71 1.82 -5.58 -2.87
CA PHE A 71 2.72 -4.53 -2.41
C PHE A 71 4.17 -4.85 -2.78
N VAL A 72 4.80 -3.95 -3.51
CA VAL A 72 6.21 -4.05 -3.89
C VAL A 72 7.02 -3.09 -3.04
N LYS A 73 7.95 -3.62 -2.24
CA LYS A 73 8.87 -2.80 -1.42
C LYS A 73 9.67 -1.84 -2.30
N THR A 74 9.72 -0.58 -1.91
CA THR A 74 10.58 0.42 -2.55
C THR A 74 11.96 0.48 -1.89
N SER A 75 12.82 1.38 -2.36
CA SER A 75 14.08 1.73 -1.70
C SER A 75 13.87 2.42 -0.34
N ASN A 76 12.70 3.02 -0.12
CA ASN A 76 12.28 3.50 1.20
C ASN A 76 11.57 2.34 1.95
N PRO A 77 12.09 1.87 3.09
CA PRO A 77 11.52 0.75 3.83
C PRO A 77 10.14 1.05 4.44
N GLU A 78 9.69 2.30 4.41
CA GLU A 78 8.37 2.72 4.90
C GLU A 78 7.35 2.90 3.77
N VAL A 79 7.74 2.63 2.51
CA VAL A 79 6.89 2.83 1.33
C VAL A 79 6.87 1.60 0.44
N TRP A 80 5.67 1.23 -0.02
CA TRP A 80 5.40 0.16 -0.97
C TRP A 80 4.61 0.71 -2.15
N LEU A 81 4.94 0.26 -3.36
CA LEU A 81 4.08 0.49 -4.52
C LEU A 81 2.91 -0.47 -4.47
N ILE A 82 1.73 0.02 -4.85
CA ILE A 82 0.54 -0.81 -5.01
C ILE A 82 0.43 -1.21 -6.48
N GLU A 83 0.40 -2.51 -6.76
CA GLU A 83 0.03 -3.02 -8.08
C GLU A 83 -1.33 -3.73 -8.01
N ILE A 84 -2.16 -3.53 -9.03
CA ILE A 84 -3.49 -4.12 -9.12
C ILE A 84 -3.41 -5.46 -9.86
N VAL A 85 -4.06 -6.48 -9.31
CA VAL A 85 -4.16 -7.83 -9.88
C VAL A 85 -5.51 -8.00 -10.60
N TYR A 86 -5.51 -8.69 -11.74
CA TYR A 86 -6.69 -9.01 -12.55
C TYR A 86 -6.95 -10.52 -12.70
#